data_AF-A0A9E6WGI5-F1
#
_entry.id   AF-A0A9E6WGI5-F1
#
_cell.length_a   1.000
_cell.length_b   1.000
_cell.length_c   1.000
_cell.angle_alpha   90.00
_cell.angle_beta   90.00
_cell.angle_gamma   90.00
#
_symmetry.space_group_name_H-M   'P 1'
#
loop_
_entity.id
_entity.type
_entity.pdbx_description
1 polymer ?
#
loop_
_entity_poly.entity_id
_entity_poly.type
_entity_poly.pdbx_seq_one_letter_code
_entity_poly.pdbx_strand_id
1 'polypeptide(L)'
;MTSFHERVRLFNLDGQSLDDLRAAGKIVIPELDQVLTRFYARVSDAPEAAAFFASKAMIEHARAKQKEHWTRLLNGQLDAGYETSVDRIGRVHARINLPLDQYMAAYANAASDVMGILLKRLNGGLIRRHARMADIVSAATRALALDIEEVTTATVRIWNEEQDAALRHLGRAIDALKDGNLTHRIPAPADSDFPVKFDAIRAGMNAALDGLSAILGQTNAAVTDLIGVIGQVATSSDQLSQRTNSQAASLEETAAAMEQLVQSVKLSAENIGAINNVAGKSQAQVSESVNVVQQSQQAMFRIKTASEKISQITALIDDIAFQTNLLALNA
;
A
#
# COMPACT_ATOMS: atom_id res chain seq x y z
N MET A 1 -36.85 23.17 -20.12
CA MET A 1 -37.68 22.12 -20.72
C MET A 1 -38.99 22.76 -21.16
N THR A 2 -39.47 22.42 -22.35
CA THR A 2 -40.81 22.77 -22.84
C THR A 2 -41.86 22.24 -21.87
N SER A 3 -42.87 23.03 -21.50
CA SER A 3 -43.93 22.59 -20.57
C SER A 3 -44.72 21.42 -21.15
N PHE A 4 -45.34 20.58 -20.29
CA PHE A 4 -46.14 19.45 -20.78
C PHE A 4 -47.27 19.88 -21.71
N HIS A 5 -47.93 20.99 -21.39
CA HIS A 5 -48.96 21.57 -22.24
C HIS A 5 -48.45 21.95 -23.64
N GLU A 6 -47.23 22.49 -23.74
CA GLU A 6 -46.59 22.77 -25.02
C GLU A 6 -46.20 21.49 -25.78
N ARG A 7 -45.79 20.43 -25.07
CA ARG A 7 -45.53 19.11 -25.69
C ARG A 7 -46.81 18.47 -26.22
N VAL A 8 -47.91 18.50 -25.47
CA VAL A 8 -49.24 18.06 -25.96
C VAL A 8 -49.66 18.80 -27.23
N ARG A 9 -49.42 20.12 -27.28
CA ARG A 9 -49.66 20.94 -28.49
C ARG A 9 -48.76 20.56 -29.65
N LEU A 10 -47.48 20.24 -29.41
CA LEU A 10 -46.55 19.80 -30.45
C LEU A 10 -47.06 18.55 -31.19
N PHE A 11 -47.79 17.68 -30.48
CA PHE A 11 -48.43 16.49 -31.05
C PHE A 11 -49.85 16.74 -31.60
N ASN A 12 -50.31 17.99 -31.67
CA ASN A 12 -51.67 18.36 -32.11
C ASN A 12 -52.76 17.56 -31.37
N LEU A 13 -52.67 17.51 -30.04
CA LEU A 13 -53.63 16.83 -29.15
C LEU A 13 -54.43 17.83 -28.30
N ASP A 14 -54.92 18.89 -28.95
CA ASP A 14 -55.80 19.89 -28.37
C ASP A 14 -57.09 20.06 -29.19
N GLY A 15 -58.04 20.84 -28.65
CA GLY A 15 -59.32 21.15 -29.29
C GLY A 15 -60.04 19.92 -29.85
N GLN A 16 -60.36 19.96 -31.14
CA GLN A 16 -61.07 18.89 -31.84
C GLN A 16 -60.30 17.56 -31.85
N SER A 17 -58.97 17.60 -31.93
CA SER A 17 -58.15 16.38 -31.94
C SER A 17 -58.22 15.63 -30.60
N LEU A 18 -58.37 16.35 -29.49
CA LEU A 18 -58.58 15.74 -28.18
C LEU A 18 -59.96 15.06 -28.07
N ASP A 19 -60.98 15.64 -28.70
CA ASP A 19 -62.31 15.01 -28.80
C ASP A 19 -62.29 13.77 -29.71
N ASP A 20 -61.48 13.80 -30.77
CA ASP A 20 -61.25 12.65 -31.64
C ASP A 20 -60.49 11.52 -30.94
N LEU A 21 -59.53 11.85 -30.07
CA LEU A 21 -58.89 10.88 -29.17
C LEU A 21 -59.92 10.25 -28.21
N ARG A 22 -60.80 11.05 -27.60
CA ARG A 22 -61.87 10.51 -26.74
C ARG A 22 -62.83 9.61 -27.53
N ALA A 23 -63.11 9.94 -28.78
CA ALA A 23 -63.92 9.09 -29.65
C ALA A 23 -63.19 7.77 -29.98
N ALA A 24 -61.88 7.79 -30.18
CA ALA A 24 -61.07 6.58 -30.30
C ALA A 24 -61.14 5.74 -29.01
N GLY A 25 -61.03 6.37 -27.84
CA GLY A 25 -61.10 5.71 -26.55
C GLY A 25 -62.40 4.95 -26.32
N LYS A 26 -63.55 5.52 -26.71
CA LYS A 26 -64.86 4.83 -26.65
C LYS A 26 -64.88 3.52 -27.46
N ILE A 27 -64.06 3.40 -28.49
CA ILE A 27 -63.95 2.20 -29.33
C ILE A 27 -62.90 1.24 -28.76
N VAL A 28 -61.76 1.75 -28.31
CA VAL A 28 -60.57 0.95 -27.97
C VAL A 28 -60.59 0.45 -26.52
N ILE A 29 -61.05 1.26 -25.56
CA ILE A 29 -61.02 0.91 -24.12
C ILE A 29 -61.75 -0.42 -23.82
N PRO A 30 -62.93 -0.72 -24.41
CA PRO A 30 -63.59 -2.02 -24.20
C PRO A 30 -62.78 -3.22 -24.70
N GLU A 31 -61.90 -3.03 -25.69
CA GLU A 31 -61.07 -4.08 -26.29
C GLU A 31 -59.65 -4.14 -25.68
N LEU A 32 -59.34 -3.25 -24.74
CA LEU A 32 -57.99 -3.05 -24.21
C LEU A 32 -57.45 -4.30 -23.51
N ASP A 33 -58.32 -5.09 -22.87
CA ASP A 33 -57.92 -6.35 -22.26
C ASP A 33 -57.35 -7.33 -23.28
N GLN A 34 -57.93 -7.40 -24.48
CA GLN A 34 -57.46 -8.28 -25.55
C GLN A 34 -56.14 -7.76 -26.16
N VAL A 35 -56.02 -6.44 -26.34
CA VAL A 35 -54.77 -5.80 -26.78
C VAL A 35 -53.64 -6.16 -25.81
N LEU A 36 -53.88 -5.99 -24.51
CA LEU A 36 -52.88 -6.29 -23.49
C LEU A 36 -52.59 -7.78 -23.36
N THR A 37 -53.57 -8.68 -23.56
CA THR A 37 -53.30 -10.12 -23.64
C THR A 37 -52.29 -10.42 -24.75
N ARG A 38 -52.49 -9.87 -25.95
CA ARG A 38 -51.54 -10.08 -27.08
C ARG A 38 -50.21 -9.38 -26.86
N PHE A 39 -50.20 -8.24 -26.19
CA PHE A 39 -48.97 -7.53 -25.80
C PHE A 39 -48.12 -8.40 -24.87
N TYR A 40 -48.69 -8.89 -23.77
CA TYR A 40 -47.94 -9.70 -22.80
C TYR A 40 -47.65 -11.12 -23.29
N ALA A 41 -48.43 -11.67 -24.22
CA ALA A 41 -48.06 -12.88 -24.94
C ALA A 41 -46.75 -12.67 -25.73
N ARG A 42 -46.66 -11.60 -26.53
CA ARG A 42 -45.43 -11.23 -27.26
C ARG A 42 -44.24 -11.00 -26.32
N VAL A 43 -44.45 -10.34 -25.19
CA VAL A 43 -43.41 -10.15 -24.15
C VAL A 43 -42.96 -11.49 -23.57
N SER A 44 -43.88 -12.42 -23.32
CA SER A 44 -43.57 -13.74 -22.77
C SER A 44 -42.86 -14.66 -23.77
N ASP A 45 -43.16 -14.50 -25.06
CA ASP A 45 -42.55 -15.28 -26.15
C ASP A 45 -41.14 -14.78 -26.51
N ALA A 46 -40.79 -13.55 -26.14
CA ALA A 46 -39.47 -12.95 -26.37
C ALA A 46 -38.57 -13.15 -25.12
N PRO A 47 -37.52 -14.01 -25.18
CA PRO A 47 -36.73 -14.36 -23.99
C PRO A 47 -36.13 -13.16 -23.26
N GLU A 48 -35.63 -12.17 -24.01
CA GLU A 48 -35.02 -10.97 -23.44
C GLU A 48 -36.03 -10.09 -22.70
N ALA A 49 -37.27 -10.01 -23.18
CA ALA A 49 -38.33 -9.23 -22.54
C ALA A 49 -38.95 -10.01 -21.36
N ALA A 50 -39.08 -11.33 -21.48
CA ALA A 50 -39.57 -12.21 -20.42
C ALA A 50 -38.67 -12.19 -19.17
N ALA A 51 -37.36 -11.98 -19.35
CA ALA A 51 -36.38 -11.92 -18.26
C ALA A 51 -36.68 -10.82 -17.21
N PHE A 52 -37.42 -9.78 -17.58
CA PHE A 52 -37.82 -8.71 -16.64
C PHE A 52 -38.97 -9.10 -15.71
N PHE A 53 -39.60 -10.26 -15.92
CA PHE A 53 -40.76 -10.71 -15.16
C PHE A 53 -40.46 -12.01 -14.41
N ALA A 54 -40.29 -11.91 -13.09
CA ALA A 54 -39.99 -13.07 -12.24
C ALA A 54 -41.19 -14.03 -12.07
N SER A 55 -42.42 -13.58 -12.37
CA SER A 55 -43.61 -14.41 -12.21
C SER A 55 -44.78 -13.93 -13.06
N LYS A 56 -45.74 -14.82 -13.31
CA LYS A 56 -47.02 -14.48 -13.94
C LYS A 56 -47.81 -13.42 -13.16
N ALA A 57 -47.71 -13.43 -11.83
CA ALA A 57 -48.37 -12.41 -10.98
C ALA A 57 -47.80 -11.00 -11.25
N MET A 58 -46.49 -10.89 -11.49
CA MET A 58 -45.85 -9.63 -11.87
C MET A 58 -46.34 -9.14 -13.24
N ILE A 59 -46.51 -10.06 -14.21
CA ILE A 59 -47.08 -9.75 -15.53
C ILE A 59 -48.51 -9.22 -15.38
N GLU A 60 -49.37 -9.90 -14.64
CA GLU A 60 -50.76 -9.44 -14.45
C GLU A 60 -50.83 -8.09 -13.72
N HIS A 61 -49.94 -7.85 -12.74
CA HIS A 61 -49.84 -6.54 -12.10
C HIS A 61 -49.42 -5.44 -13.08
N ALA A 62 -48.37 -5.68 -13.87
CA ALA A 62 -47.90 -4.74 -14.89
C ALA A 62 -49.00 -4.47 -15.92
N ARG A 63 -49.72 -5.52 -16.35
CA ARG A 63 -50.85 -5.44 -17.25
C ARG A 63 -51.97 -4.56 -16.73
N ALA A 64 -52.37 -4.75 -15.48
CA ALA A 64 -53.39 -3.92 -14.84
C ALA A 64 -52.95 -2.44 -14.79
N LYS A 65 -51.68 -2.17 -14.50
CA LYS A 65 -51.12 -0.81 -14.46
C LYS A 65 -51.03 -0.16 -15.84
N GLN A 66 -50.65 -0.93 -16.87
CA GLN A 66 -50.64 -0.45 -18.25
C GLN A 66 -52.07 -0.16 -18.75
N LYS A 67 -53.05 -1.00 -18.38
CA LYS A 67 -54.47 -0.74 -18.67
C LYS A 67 -54.95 0.58 -18.05
N GLU A 68 -54.65 0.80 -16.77
CA GLU A 68 -54.98 2.03 -16.05
C GLU A 68 -54.40 3.26 -16.77
N HIS A 69 -53.13 3.19 -17.14
CA HIS A 69 -52.43 4.27 -17.83
C HIS A 69 -52.99 4.54 -19.23
N TRP A 70 -53.16 3.52 -20.08
CA TRP A 70 -53.69 3.70 -21.43
C TRP A 70 -55.16 4.09 -21.45
N THR A 71 -55.94 3.68 -20.44
CA THR A 71 -57.32 4.17 -20.27
C THR A 71 -57.33 5.67 -20.00
N ARG A 72 -56.39 6.19 -19.20
CA ARG A 72 -56.23 7.63 -18.97
C ARG A 72 -55.91 8.37 -20.27
N LEU A 73 -54.91 7.89 -21.02
CA LEU A 73 -54.51 8.43 -22.32
C LEU A 73 -55.69 8.48 -23.30
N LEU A 74 -56.37 7.35 -23.50
CA LEU A 74 -57.48 7.22 -24.46
C LEU A 74 -58.74 7.98 -24.04
N ASN A 75 -58.90 8.31 -22.76
CA ASN A 75 -59.93 9.24 -22.28
C ASN A 75 -59.56 10.71 -22.50
N GLY A 76 -58.39 11.01 -23.08
CA GLY A 76 -57.89 12.36 -23.28
C GLY A 76 -57.61 13.09 -21.96
N GLN A 77 -57.26 12.37 -20.90
CA GLN A 77 -56.92 12.91 -19.58
C GLN A 77 -55.42 13.27 -19.53
N LEU A 78 -55.01 14.19 -20.40
CA LEU A 78 -53.63 14.71 -20.49
C LEU A 78 -53.43 15.84 -19.47
N ASP A 79 -53.37 15.48 -18.19
CA ASP A 79 -53.24 16.40 -17.05
C ASP A 79 -52.01 16.07 -16.18
N ALA A 80 -51.82 16.79 -15.07
CA ALA A 80 -50.72 16.54 -14.13
C ALA A 80 -50.70 15.10 -13.56
N GLY A 81 -51.86 14.44 -13.49
CA GLY A 81 -51.94 13.04 -13.08
C GLY A 81 -51.41 12.09 -14.15
N TYR A 82 -51.56 12.43 -15.44
CA TYR A 82 -50.90 11.71 -16.52
C TYR A 82 -49.38 11.90 -16.48
N GLU A 83 -48.89 13.13 -16.29
CA GLU A 83 -47.45 13.39 -16.12
C GLU A 83 -46.85 12.59 -14.96
N THR A 84 -47.53 12.55 -13.82
CA THR A 84 -47.11 11.76 -12.65
C THR A 84 -47.05 10.26 -12.98
N SER A 85 -47.98 9.76 -13.82
CA SER A 85 -47.97 8.37 -14.26
C SER A 85 -46.81 8.09 -15.20
N VAL A 86 -46.54 8.95 -16.18
CA VAL A 86 -45.39 8.87 -17.09
C VAL A 86 -44.09 8.81 -16.30
N ASP A 87 -43.93 9.74 -15.36
CA ASP A 87 -42.72 9.87 -14.54
C ASP A 87 -42.46 8.62 -13.67
N ARG A 88 -43.54 8.04 -13.11
CA ARG A 88 -43.48 6.75 -12.41
C ARG A 88 -43.07 5.60 -13.34
N ILE A 89 -43.64 5.54 -14.55
CA ILE A 89 -43.34 4.51 -15.54
C ILE A 89 -41.87 4.63 -16.01
N GLY A 90 -41.41 5.84 -16.30
CA GLY A 90 -40.01 6.12 -16.66
C GLY A 90 -39.04 5.67 -15.58
N ARG A 91 -39.33 5.92 -14.29
CA ARG A 91 -38.53 5.41 -13.15
C ARG A 91 -38.46 3.90 -13.09
N VAL A 92 -39.55 3.20 -13.38
CA VAL A 92 -39.54 1.74 -13.40
C VAL A 92 -38.67 1.23 -14.54
N HIS A 93 -38.83 1.75 -15.76
CA HIS A 93 -38.04 1.33 -16.92
C HIS A 93 -36.55 1.66 -16.78
N ALA A 94 -36.23 2.83 -16.21
CA ALA A 94 -34.85 3.22 -15.94
C ALA A 94 -34.19 2.26 -14.93
N ARG A 95 -34.90 1.95 -13.83
CA ARG A 95 -34.42 1.05 -12.77
C ARG A 95 -34.17 -0.37 -13.25
N ILE A 96 -35.07 -0.92 -14.07
CA ILE A 96 -34.87 -2.26 -14.64
C ILE A 96 -33.91 -2.23 -15.83
N ASN A 97 -33.44 -1.05 -16.25
CA ASN A 97 -32.58 -0.84 -17.40
C ASN A 97 -33.19 -1.47 -18.69
N LEU A 98 -34.48 -1.22 -18.91
CA LEU A 98 -35.18 -1.75 -20.09
C LEU A 98 -34.57 -1.15 -21.36
N PRO A 99 -34.13 -1.97 -22.33
CA PRO A 99 -33.67 -1.49 -23.62
C PRO A 99 -34.77 -0.71 -24.35
N LEU A 100 -34.43 0.48 -24.85
CA LEU A 100 -35.42 1.34 -25.50
C LEU A 100 -35.95 0.74 -26.80
N ASP A 101 -35.15 -0.03 -27.52
CA ASP A 101 -35.59 -0.75 -28.72
C ASP A 101 -36.68 -1.81 -28.40
N GLN A 102 -36.54 -2.56 -27.30
CA GLN A 102 -37.58 -3.48 -26.83
C GLN A 102 -38.87 -2.73 -26.44
N TYR A 103 -38.73 -1.61 -25.73
CA TYR A 103 -39.87 -0.76 -25.37
C TYR A 103 -40.59 -0.23 -26.62
N MET A 104 -39.84 0.32 -27.58
CA MET A 104 -40.36 0.86 -28.84
C MET A 104 -41.03 -0.23 -29.68
N ALA A 105 -40.42 -1.42 -29.78
CA ALA A 105 -40.98 -2.53 -30.52
C ALA A 105 -42.30 -3.02 -29.91
N ALA A 106 -42.39 -3.10 -28.58
CA ALA A 106 -43.61 -3.47 -27.87
C ALA A 106 -44.73 -2.44 -28.11
N TYR A 107 -44.40 -1.16 -28.09
CA TYR A 107 -45.35 -0.08 -28.37
C TYR A 107 -45.81 -0.02 -29.82
N ALA A 108 -44.90 -0.19 -30.80
CA ALA A 108 -45.28 -0.24 -32.22
C ALA A 108 -46.28 -1.38 -32.50
N ASN A 109 -46.05 -2.52 -31.86
CA ASN A 109 -46.91 -3.68 -31.88
C ASN A 109 -48.30 -3.40 -31.27
N ALA A 110 -48.36 -2.72 -30.13
CA ALA A 110 -49.63 -2.31 -29.52
C ALA A 110 -50.37 -1.25 -30.34
N ALA A 111 -49.65 -0.29 -30.91
CA ALA A 111 -50.22 0.73 -31.78
C ALA A 111 -50.86 0.10 -33.02
N SER A 112 -50.23 -0.93 -33.60
CA SER A 112 -50.80 -1.72 -34.70
C SER A 112 -52.10 -2.43 -34.31
N ASP A 113 -52.15 -3.04 -33.12
CA ASP A 113 -53.36 -3.67 -32.59
C ASP A 113 -54.51 -2.65 -32.41
N VAL A 114 -54.22 -1.48 -31.83
CA VAL A 114 -55.18 -0.39 -31.64
C VAL A 114 -55.69 0.13 -32.98
N MET A 115 -54.78 0.33 -33.93
CA MET A 115 -55.10 0.72 -35.30
C MET A 115 -56.05 -0.29 -35.97
N GLY A 116 -55.74 -1.58 -35.86
CA GLY A 116 -56.58 -2.65 -36.39
C GLY A 116 -58.01 -2.65 -35.83
N ILE A 117 -58.18 -2.33 -34.55
CA ILE A 117 -59.50 -2.19 -33.90
C ILE A 117 -60.27 -1.01 -34.49
N LEU A 118 -59.62 0.15 -34.62
CA LEU A 118 -60.24 1.36 -35.18
C LEU A 118 -60.63 1.16 -36.66
N LEU A 119 -59.74 0.56 -37.46
CA LEU A 119 -59.98 0.32 -38.89
C LEU A 119 -61.12 -0.68 -39.13
N LYS A 120 -61.31 -1.70 -38.27
CA LYS A 120 -62.44 -2.64 -38.40
C LYS A 120 -63.81 -1.96 -38.25
N ARG A 121 -63.89 -0.78 -37.60
CA ARG A 121 -65.13 0.01 -37.49
C ARG A 121 -65.47 0.82 -38.76
N LEU A 122 -64.58 0.83 -39.76
CA LEU A 122 -64.80 1.50 -41.05
C LEU A 122 -65.77 0.78 -41.98
N ASN A 123 -66.03 -0.51 -41.78
CA ASN A 123 -66.82 -1.30 -42.75
C ASN A 123 -68.24 -0.73 -42.96
N GLY A 124 -68.57 -0.43 -44.23
CA GLY A 124 -69.95 -0.20 -44.73
C GLY A 124 -70.51 1.23 -44.71
N GLY A 125 -69.68 2.29 -44.69
CA GLY A 125 -70.16 3.69 -44.54
C GLY A 125 -69.96 4.63 -45.74
N LEU A 126 -70.64 5.79 -45.75
CA LEU A 126 -70.42 6.89 -46.72
C LEU A 126 -69.04 7.57 -46.55
N ILE A 127 -68.58 8.31 -47.57
CA ILE A 127 -67.29 9.05 -47.61
C ILE A 127 -67.08 9.95 -46.37
N ARG A 128 -68.12 10.65 -45.88
CA ARG A 128 -68.03 11.51 -44.69
C ARG A 128 -67.71 10.74 -43.40
N ARG A 129 -68.15 9.48 -43.28
CA ARG A 129 -67.85 8.59 -42.15
C ARG A 129 -66.40 8.11 -42.20
N HIS A 130 -65.84 7.94 -43.41
CA HIS A 130 -64.43 7.62 -43.59
C HIS A 130 -63.53 8.77 -43.18
N ALA A 131 -63.85 10.02 -43.58
CA ALA A 131 -63.09 11.21 -43.18
C ALA A 131 -63.03 11.38 -41.65
N ARG A 132 -64.17 11.30 -40.96
CA ARG A 132 -64.19 11.40 -39.49
C ARG A 132 -63.39 10.30 -38.80
N MET A 133 -63.42 9.07 -39.34
CA MET A 133 -62.65 7.98 -38.75
C MET A 133 -61.14 8.15 -39.00
N ALA A 134 -60.73 8.74 -40.13
CA ALA A 134 -59.34 9.10 -40.37
C ALA A 134 -58.82 10.08 -39.30
N ASP A 135 -59.63 11.07 -38.90
CA ASP A 135 -59.28 12.00 -37.82
C ASP A 135 -59.13 11.29 -36.46
N ILE A 136 -60.08 10.40 -36.13
CA ILE A 136 -60.05 9.56 -34.92
C ILE A 136 -58.79 8.69 -34.87
N VAL A 137 -58.49 8.03 -35.98
CA VAL A 137 -57.28 7.21 -36.15
C VAL A 137 -56.02 8.07 -35.99
N SER A 138 -55.98 9.23 -36.64
CA SER A 138 -54.84 10.16 -36.56
C SER A 138 -54.61 10.64 -35.13
N ALA A 139 -55.66 11.03 -34.42
CA ALA A 139 -55.59 11.45 -33.02
C ALA A 139 -55.05 10.34 -32.10
N ALA A 140 -55.54 9.10 -32.26
CA ALA A 140 -55.05 7.95 -31.51
C ALA A 140 -53.56 7.65 -31.80
N THR A 141 -53.14 7.73 -33.06
CA THR A 141 -51.72 7.55 -33.43
C THR A 141 -50.83 8.60 -32.79
N ARG A 142 -51.21 9.88 -32.83
CA ARG A 142 -50.43 10.96 -32.20
C ARG A 142 -50.41 10.82 -30.68
N ALA A 143 -51.50 10.38 -30.05
CA ALA A 143 -51.56 10.13 -28.61
C ALA A 143 -50.61 9.01 -28.17
N LEU A 144 -50.58 7.89 -28.91
CA LEU A 144 -49.63 6.81 -28.63
C LEU A 144 -48.18 7.24 -28.88
N ALA A 145 -47.93 8.06 -29.91
CA ALA A 145 -46.59 8.60 -30.17
C ALA A 145 -46.13 9.57 -29.06
N LEU A 146 -47.02 10.41 -28.54
CA LEU A 146 -46.76 11.25 -27.37
C LEU A 146 -46.43 10.39 -26.15
N ASP A 147 -47.21 9.34 -25.88
CA ASP A 147 -47.02 8.46 -24.71
C ASP A 147 -45.64 7.79 -24.72
N ILE A 148 -45.23 7.31 -25.90
CA ILE A 148 -43.89 6.78 -26.12
C ILE A 148 -42.84 7.85 -25.84
N GLU A 149 -42.95 9.02 -26.46
CA GLU A 149 -41.98 10.11 -26.28
C GLU A 149 -41.83 10.50 -24.81
N GLU A 150 -42.95 10.71 -24.10
CA GLU A 150 -42.97 11.14 -22.71
C GLU A 150 -42.29 10.12 -21.78
N VAL A 151 -42.60 8.82 -21.95
CA VAL A 151 -41.99 7.76 -21.12
C VAL A 151 -40.51 7.56 -21.47
N THR A 152 -40.15 7.65 -22.74
CA THR A 152 -38.76 7.51 -23.19
C THR A 152 -37.91 8.67 -22.66
N THR A 153 -38.41 9.90 -22.79
CA THR A 153 -37.79 11.11 -22.25
C THR A 153 -37.64 11.02 -20.73
N ALA A 154 -38.66 10.58 -20.00
CA ALA A 154 -38.58 10.36 -18.55
C ALA A 154 -37.51 9.31 -18.19
N THR A 155 -37.46 8.19 -18.92
CA THR A 155 -36.47 7.11 -18.71
C THR A 155 -35.05 7.60 -18.93
N VAL A 156 -34.79 8.29 -20.05
CA VAL A 156 -33.46 8.84 -20.38
C VAL A 156 -33.03 9.91 -19.38
N ARG A 157 -33.96 10.78 -18.97
CA ARG A 157 -33.68 11.80 -17.94
C ARG A 157 -33.17 11.15 -16.65
N ILE A 158 -33.80 10.06 -16.21
CA ILE A 158 -33.41 9.35 -14.98
C ILE A 158 -32.05 8.67 -15.12
N TRP A 159 -31.76 8.05 -16.27
CA TRP A 159 -30.42 7.53 -16.53
C TRP A 159 -29.34 8.61 -16.49
N ASN A 160 -29.62 9.79 -17.05
CA ASN A 160 -28.70 10.92 -17.00
C ASN A 160 -28.52 11.44 -15.56
N GLU A 161 -29.61 11.56 -14.79
CA GLU A 161 -29.55 11.94 -13.36
C GLU A 161 -28.69 10.97 -12.54
N GLU A 162 -28.83 9.66 -12.77
CA GLU A 162 -28.01 8.62 -12.15
C GLU A 162 -26.54 8.76 -12.58
N GLN A 163 -26.27 8.88 -13.88
CA GLN A 163 -24.92 9.01 -14.40
C GLN A 163 -24.21 10.26 -13.82
N ASP A 164 -24.91 11.39 -13.80
CA ASP A 164 -24.39 12.63 -13.22
C ASP A 164 -24.12 12.47 -11.72
N ALA A 165 -24.98 11.78 -10.98
CA ALA A 165 -24.76 11.50 -9.56
C ALA A 165 -23.49 10.67 -9.34
N ALA A 166 -23.32 9.58 -10.10
CA ALA A 166 -22.13 8.75 -10.03
C ALA A 166 -20.85 9.54 -10.37
N LEU A 167 -20.88 10.32 -11.45
CA LEU A 167 -19.74 11.14 -11.87
C LEU A 167 -19.40 12.24 -10.86
N ARG A 168 -20.39 12.89 -10.24
CA ARG A 168 -20.16 13.87 -9.16
C ARG A 168 -19.44 13.24 -7.98
N HIS A 169 -19.86 12.06 -7.55
CA HIS A 169 -19.22 11.33 -6.44
C HIS A 169 -17.79 10.89 -6.78
N LEU A 170 -17.58 10.36 -7.98
CA LEU A 170 -16.24 10.00 -8.46
C LEU A 170 -15.33 11.22 -8.56
N GLY A 171 -15.85 12.33 -9.09
CA GLY A 171 -15.12 13.60 -9.16
C GLY A 171 -14.67 14.09 -7.79
N ARG A 172 -15.57 14.07 -6.78
CA ARG A 172 -15.21 14.42 -5.40
C ARG A 172 -14.13 13.52 -4.80
N ALA A 173 -14.18 12.21 -5.07
CA ALA A 173 -13.16 11.29 -4.61
C ALA A 173 -11.80 11.53 -5.28
N ILE A 174 -11.80 11.86 -6.57
CA ILE A 174 -10.59 12.21 -7.33
C ILE A 174 -10.01 13.54 -6.84
N ASP A 175 -10.85 14.55 -6.57
CA ASP A 175 -10.39 15.82 -6.01
C ASP A 175 -9.78 15.63 -4.62
N ALA A 176 -10.39 14.82 -3.76
CA ALA A 176 -9.81 14.48 -2.47
C ALA A 176 -8.46 13.76 -2.63
N LEU A 177 -8.35 12.81 -3.56
CA LEU A 177 -7.10 12.11 -3.87
C LEU A 177 -6.02 13.08 -4.37
N LYS A 178 -6.37 14.02 -5.26
CA LYS A 178 -5.47 15.07 -5.77
C LYS A 178 -4.89 15.91 -4.63
N ASP A 179 -5.69 16.16 -3.59
CA ASP A 179 -5.28 16.90 -2.39
C ASP A 179 -4.55 16.01 -1.36
N GLY A 180 -4.22 14.75 -1.73
CA GLY A 180 -3.53 13.78 -0.87
C GLY A 180 -4.43 13.10 0.18
N ASN A 181 -5.74 13.35 0.14
CA ASN A 181 -6.69 12.76 1.06
C ASN A 181 -7.15 11.37 0.57
N LEU A 182 -6.45 10.33 1.04
CA LEU A 182 -6.81 8.93 0.78
C LEU A 182 -7.92 8.39 1.70
N THR A 183 -8.52 9.21 2.57
CA THR A 183 -9.55 8.78 3.52
C THR A 183 -10.97 9.06 3.04
N HIS A 184 -11.13 9.90 2.01
CA HIS A 184 -12.45 10.13 1.41
C HIS A 184 -12.96 8.84 0.77
N ARG A 185 -14.15 8.38 1.15
CA ARG A 185 -14.80 7.20 0.57
C ARG A 185 -16.08 7.62 -0.10
N ILE A 186 -16.37 7.00 -1.24
CA ILE A 186 -17.68 7.17 -1.86
C ILE A 186 -18.70 6.34 -1.04
N PRO A 187 -19.75 6.97 -0.49
CA PRO A 187 -20.73 6.32 0.36
C PRO A 187 -21.53 5.26 -0.39
N ALA A 188 -22.04 4.27 0.34
CA ALA A 188 -22.86 3.22 -0.25
C ALA A 188 -24.18 3.78 -0.81
N PRO A 189 -24.80 3.11 -1.81
CA PRO A 189 -26.12 3.49 -2.32
C PRO A 189 -27.22 3.53 -1.24
N ALA A 190 -27.07 2.79 -0.15
CA ALA A 190 -28.02 2.80 0.96
C ALA A 190 -27.99 4.11 1.77
N ASP A 191 -26.87 4.82 1.75
CA ASP A 191 -26.59 5.98 2.60
C ASP A 191 -26.42 7.27 1.78
N SER A 192 -26.70 7.24 0.47
CA SER A 192 -26.45 8.37 -0.44
C SER A 192 -27.29 8.33 -1.72
N ASP A 193 -27.15 9.36 -2.55
CA ASP A 193 -27.69 9.40 -3.93
C ASP A 193 -26.80 8.65 -4.94
N PHE A 194 -25.83 7.83 -4.50
CA PHE A 194 -25.01 7.05 -5.42
C PHE A 194 -25.83 5.92 -6.07
N PRO A 195 -25.93 5.84 -7.40
CA PRO A 195 -26.81 4.87 -8.05
C PRO A 195 -26.28 3.44 -7.93
N VAL A 196 -27.18 2.50 -7.60
CA VAL A 196 -26.88 1.07 -7.45
C VAL A 196 -26.23 0.48 -8.71
N LYS A 197 -26.65 0.92 -9.90
CA LYS A 197 -26.11 0.47 -11.20
C LYS A 197 -24.59 0.68 -11.33
N PHE A 198 -24.02 1.66 -10.63
CA PHE A 198 -22.60 1.99 -10.69
C PHE A 198 -21.81 1.50 -9.46
N ASP A 199 -22.41 0.69 -8.58
CA ASP A 199 -21.80 0.29 -7.30
C ASP A 199 -20.46 -0.45 -7.47
N ALA A 200 -20.30 -1.21 -8.56
CA ALA A 200 -19.02 -1.86 -8.89
C ALA A 200 -17.87 -0.85 -9.07
N ILE A 201 -18.14 0.29 -9.73
CA ILE A 201 -17.13 1.36 -9.93
C ILE A 201 -16.81 2.03 -8.61
N ARG A 202 -17.83 2.28 -7.78
CA ARG A 202 -17.66 2.80 -6.40
C ARG A 202 -16.74 1.90 -5.57
N ALA A 203 -17.06 0.60 -5.53
CA ALA A 203 -16.30 -0.39 -4.77
C ALA A 203 -14.85 -0.46 -5.28
N GLY A 204 -14.65 -0.47 -6.60
CA GLY A 204 -13.32 -0.44 -7.22
C GLY A 204 -12.51 0.80 -6.83
N MET A 205 -13.10 1.99 -6.86
CA MET A 205 -12.44 3.22 -6.43
C MET A 205 -12.04 3.18 -4.95
N ASN A 206 -12.97 2.79 -4.07
CA ASN A 206 -12.67 2.69 -2.63
C ASN A 206 -11.57 1.66 -2.34
N ALA A 207 -11.58 0.51 -3.02
CA ALA A 207 -10.53 -0.51 -2.88
C ALA A 207 -9.16 -0.01 -3.38
N ALA A 208 -9.13 0.78 -4.46
CA ALA A 208 -7.90 1.42 -4.92
C ALA A 208 -7.33 2.41 -3.88
N LEU A 209 -8.19 3.21 -3.24
CA LEU A 209 -7.81 4.12 -2.16
C LEU A 209 -7.30 3.37 -0.92
N ASP A 210 -7.91 2.24 -0.57
CA ASP A 210 -7.43 1.36 0.51
C ASP A 210 -6.03 0.81 0.19
N GLY A 211 -5.81 0.33 -1.04
CA GLY A 211 -4.51 -0.15 -1.50
C GLY A 211 -3.41 0.93 -1.46
N LEU A 212 -3.71 2.13 -1.94
CA LEU A 212 -2.78 3.27 -1.85
C LEU A 212 -2.48 3.65 -0.40
N SER A 213 -3.50 3.67 0.46
CA SER A 213 -3.33 3.97 1.90
C SER A 213 -2.42 2.95 2.58
N ALA A 214 -2.58 1.66 2.25
CA ALA A 214 -1.74 0.59 2.79
C ALA A 214 -0.27 0.73 2.36
N ILE A 215 -0.01 1.04 1.09
CA ILE A 215 1.36 1.25 0.57
C ILE A 215 2.04 2.43 1.26
N LEU A 216 1.34 3.56 1.42
CA LEU A 216 1.88 4.71 2.16
C LEU A 216 2.11 4.39 3.64
N GLY A 217 1.20 3.64 4.26
CA GLY A 217 1.38 3.16 5.64
C GLY A 217 2.63 2.30 5.80
N GLN A 218 2.86 1.35 4.91
CA GLN A 218 4.07 0.52 4.89
C GLN A 218 5.34 1.36 4.67
N THR A 219 5.27 2.33 3.76
CA THR A 219 6.40 3.25 3.50
C THR A 219 6.74 4.07 4.74
N ASN A 220 5.73 4.60 5.44
CA ASN A 220 5.94 5.38 6.66
C ASN A 220 6.51 4.54 7.81
N ALA A 221 6.05 3.29 7.95
CA ALA A 221 6.63 2.34 8.90
C ALA A 221 8.11 2.08 8.59
N ALA A 222 8.45 1.80 7.33
CA ALA A 222 9.84 1.59 6.91
C ALA A 222 10.74 2.82 7.15
N VAL A 223 10.22 4.03 6.92
CA VAL A 223 10.94 5.28 7.22
C VAL A 223 11.17 5.44 8.73
N THR A 224 10.17 5.12 9.55
CA THR A 224 10.29 5.17 11.01
C THR A 224 11.35 4.19 11.53
N ASP A 225 11.35 2.96 11.01
CA ASP A 225 12.37 1.96 11.33
C ASP A 225 13.77 2.43 10.93
N LEU A 226 13.91 3.03 9.74
CA LEU A 226 15.17 3.57 9.23
C LEU A 226 15.69 4.69 10.14
N ILE A 227 14.84 5.60 10.60
CA ILE A 227 15.20 6.65 11.57
C ILE A 227 15.73 6.02 12.87
N GLY A 228 15.09 4.96 13.35
CA GLY A 228 15.57 4.20 14.52
C GLY A 228 16.96 3.61 14.31
N VAL A 229 17.22 2.99 13.17
CA VAL A 229 18.53 2.44 12.80
C VAL A 229 19.59 3.53 12.71
N ILE A 230 19.27 4.69 12.12
CA ILE A 230 20.19 5.84 12.06
C ILE A 230 20.60 6.29 13.47
N GLY A 231 19.66 6.34 14.41
CA GLY A 231 19.95 6.68 15.81
C GLY A 231 20.91 5.68 16.49
N GLN A 232 20.75 4.39 16.20
CA GLN A 232 21.66 3.35 16.69
C GLN A 232 23.06 3.46 16.08
N VAL A 233 23.15 3.76 14.77
CA VAL A 233 24.44 3.99 14.08
C VAL A 233 25.14 5.20 14.70
N ALA A 234 24.45 6.31 14.91
CA ALA A 234 25.03 7.50 15.53
C ALA A 234 25.61 7.20 16.93
N THR A 235 24.87 6.46 17.75
CA THR A 235 25.33 6.04 19.09
C THR A 235 26.55 5.13 19.00
N SER A 236 26.54 4.18 18.07
CA SER A 236 27.66 3.24 17.86
C SER A 236 28.92 3.96 17.36
N SER A 237 28.77 4.96 16.49
CA SER A 237 29.87 5.79 16.03
C SER A 237 30.48 6.63 17.15
N ASP A 238 29.66 7.20 18.05
CA ASP A 238 30.18 7.94 19.21
C ASP A 238 30.97 7.02 20.17
N GLN A 239 30.42 5.84 20.47
CA GLN A 239 31.11 4.83 21.27
C GLN A 239 32.42 4.37 20.63
N LEU A 240 32.45 4.17 19.30
CA LEU A 240 33.66 3.82 18.59
C LEU A 240 34.70 4.94 18.69
N SER A 241 34.29 6.20 18.50
CA SER A 241 35.18 7.36 18.63
C SER A 241 35.77 7.46 20.04
N GLN A 242 34.96 7.29 21.10
CA GLN A 242 35.44 7.26 22.47
C GLN A 242 36.45 6.13 22.70
N ARG A 243 36.15 4.90 22.23
CA ARG A 243 37.08 3.76 22.33
C ARG A 243 38.38 4.01 21.59
N THR A 244 38.33 4.58 20.38
CA THR A 244 39.52 4.93 19.61
C THR A 244 40.36 5.97 20.35
N ASN A 245 39.75 6.97 20.98
CA ASN A 245 40.47 7.94 21.82
C ASN A 245 41.11 7.28 23.03
N SER A 246 40.41 6.40 23.75
CA SER A 246 40.99 5.66 24.88
C SER A 246 42.14 4.76 24.45
N GLN A 247 42.02 4.09 23.30
CA GLN A 247 43.07 3.24 22.77
C GLN A 247 44.31 4.03 22.32
N ALA A 248 44.11 5.22 21.74
CA ALA A 248 45.20 6.14 21.44
C ALA A 248 45.95 6.58 22.71
N ALA A 249 45.22 6.92 23.77
CA ALA A 249 45.82 7.26 25.07
C ALA A 249 46.62 6.09 25.68
N SER A 250 46.09 4.87 25.64
CA SER A 250 46.83 3.68 26.11
C SER A 250 48.08 3.39 25.28
N LEU A 251 48.06 3.66 23.97
CA LEU A 251 49.24 3.55 23.12
C LEU A 251 50.29 4.61 23.46
N GLU A 252 49.87 5.83 23.80
CA GLU A 252 50.76 6.91 24.25
C GLU A 252 51.44 6.54 25.59
N GLU A 253 50.68 5.99 26.54
CA GLU A 253 51.22 5.50 27.81
C GLU A 253 52.20 4.32 27.61
N THR A 254 51.86 3.40 26.70
CA THR A 254 52.74 2.27 26.35
C THR A 254 54.04 2.76 25.71
N ALA A 255 53.97 3.76 24.82
CA ALA A 255 55.15 4.36 24.20
C ALA A 255 56.05 5.03 25.25
N ALA A 256 55.47 5.79 26.18
CA ALA A 256 56.21 6.41 27.28
C ALA A 256 56.87 5.36 28.20
N ALA A 257 56.16 4.27 28.53
CA ALA A 257 56.72 3.16 29.31
C ALA A 257 57.88 2.47 28.57
N MET A 258 57.76 2.31 27.24
CA MET A 258 58.83 1.77 26.40
C MET A 258 60.06 2.70 26.39
N GLU A 259 59.89 4.02 26.33
CA GLU A 259 61.00 4.97 26.44
C GLU A 259 61.74 4.83 27.78
N GLN A 260 60.99 4.71 28.89
CA GLN A 260 61.59 4.47 30.21
C GLN A 260 62.34 3.14 30.28
N LEU A 261 61.79 2.07 29.70
CA LEU A 261 62.47 0.77 29.62
C LEU A 261 63.76 0.85 28.81
N VAL A 262 63.74 1.52 27.64
CA VAL A 262 64.94 1.74 26.82
C VAL A 262 66.01 2.47 27.63
N GLN A 263 65.64 3.52 28.36
CA GLN A 263 66.56 4.26 29.21
C GLN A 263 67.14 3.37 30.34
N SER A 264 66.31 2.53 30.96
CA SER A 264 66.76 1.58 31.98
C SER A 264 67.73 0.54 31.42
N VAL A 265 67.46 -0.02 30.24
CA VAL A 265 68.35 -0.98 29.57
C VAL A 265 69.69 -0.34 29.21
N LYS A 266 69.67 0.92 28.74
CA LYS A 266 70.90 1.68 28.48
C LYS A 266 71.74 1.86 29.74
N LEU A 267 71.12 2.26 30.86
CA LEU A 267 71.78 2.37 32.16
C LEU A 267 72.35 1.02 32.63
N SER A 268 71.60 -0.08 32.45
CA SER A 268 72.10 -1.43 32.78
C SER A 268 73.32 -1.80 31.94
N ALA A 269 73.33 -1.49 30.64
CA ALA A 269 74.47 -1.75 29.76
C ALA A 269 75.71 -0.93 30.16
N GLU A 270 75.53 0.35 30.50
CA GLU A 270 76.61 1.22 31.02
C GLU A 270 77.19 0.67 32.34
N ASN A 271 76.32 0.25 33.26
CA ASN A 271 76.73 -0.36 34.53
C ASN A 271 77.49 -1.68 34.32
N ILE A 272 77.05 -2.54 33.40
CA ILE A 272 77.78 -3.77 33.05
C ILE A 272 79.16 -3.43 32.49
N GLY A 273 79.26 -2.40 31.64
CA GLY A 273 80.54 -1.89 31.14
C GLY A 273 81.48 -1.46 32.27
N ALA A 274 80.95 -0.73 33.26
CA ALA A 274 81.70 -0.32 34.45
C ALA A 274 82.15 -1.52 35.31
N ILE A 275 81.26 -2.49 35.55
CA ILE A 275 81.56 -3.73 36.30
C ILE A 275 82.66 -4.53 35.61
N ASN A 276 82.60 -4.70 34.28
CA ASN A 276 83.63 -5.40 33.51
C ASN A 276 85.00 -4.73 33.65
N ASN A 277 85.05 -3.40 33.69
CA ASN A 277 86.28 -2.65 33.93
C ASN A 277 86.84 -2.91 35.34
N VAL A 278 85.98 -2.86 36.37
CA VAL A 278 86.38 -3.17 37.75
C VAL A 278 86.87 -4.61 37.88
N ALA A 279 86.14 -5.57 37.32
CA ALA A 279 86.54 -6.99 37.31
C ALA A 279 87.89 -7.19 36.62
N GLY A 280 88.14 -6.52 35.49
CA GLY A 280 89.44 -6.53 34.80
C GLY A 280 90.58 -5.99 35.67
N LYS A 281 90.35 -4.88 36.39
CA LYS A 281 91.32 -4.34 37.35
C LYS A 281 91.59 -5.30 38.52
N SER A 282 90.54 -5.87 39.10
CA SER A 282 90.67 -6.87 40.17
C SER A 282 91.44 -8.10 39.70
N GLN A 283 91.20 -8.59 38.48
CA GLN A 283 91.95 -9.72 37.93
C GLN A 283 93.44 -9.39 37.72
N ALA A 284 93.76 -8.18 37.24
CA ALA A 284 95.14 -7.72 37.15
C ALA A 284 95.82 -7.67 38.53
N GLN A 285 95.14 -7.15 39.55
CA GLN A 285 95.65 -7.09 40.91
C GLN A 285 95.84 -8.49 41.55
N VAL A 286 94.93 -9.43 41.27
CA VAL A 286 95.10 -10.83 41.70
C VAL A 286 96.31 -11.46 41.01
N SER A 287 96.51 -11.22 39.71
CA SER A 287 97.69 -11.71 38.99
C SER A 287 98.99 -11.17 39.59
N GLU A 288 99.03 -9.90 39.98
CA GLU A 288 100.16 -9.31 40.67
C GLU A 288 100.38 -9.94 42.05
N SER A 289 99.31 -10.16 42.81
CA SER A 289 99.37 -10.82 44.13
C SER A 289 99.90 -12.26 44.02
N VAL A 290 99.53 -13.01 42.98
CA VAL A 290 100.07 -14.36 42.70
C VAL A 290 101.58 -14.29 42.48
N ASN A 291 102.08 -13.30 41.74
CA ASN A 291 103.52 -13.12 41.56
C ASN A 291 104.23 -12.84 42.90
N VAL A 292 103.65 -12.01 43.77
CA VAL A 292 104.21 -11.73 45.11
C VAL A 292 104.22 -12.98 45.99
N VAL A 293 103.15 -13.79 45.98
CA VAL A 293 103.09 -15.05 46.72
C VAL A 293 104.14 -16.04 46.20
N GLN A 294 104.32 -16.16 44.88
CA GLN A 294 105.39 -16.99 44.29
C GLN A 294 106.79 -16.52 44.73
N GLN A 295 107.05 -15.21 44.75
CA GLN A 295 108.31 -14.65 45.25
C GLN A 295 108.52 -14.98 46.74
N SER A 296 107.46 -14.89 47.55
CA SER A 296 107.48 -15.25 48.96
C SER A 296 107.71 -16.75 49.18
N GLN A 297 107.10 -17.62 48.37
CA GLN A 297 107.35 -19.06 48.39
C GLN A 297 108.83 -19.37 48.06
N GLN A 298 109.40 -18.73 47.04
CA GLN A 298 110.83 -18.89 46.71
C GLN A 298 111.74 -18.38 47.84
N ALA A 299 111.36 -17.30 48.54
CA ALA A 299 112.10 -16.82 49.70
C ALA A 299 112.04 -17.84 50.86
N MET A 300 110.86 -18.40 51.15
CA MET A 300 110.71 -19.47 52.14
C MET A 300 111.50 -20.73 51.80
N PHE A 301 111.58 -21.11 50.53
CA PHE A 301 112.43 -22.22 50.09
C PHE A 301 113.90 -21.93 50.34
N ARG A 302 114.37 -20.71 50.03
CA ARG A 302 115.74 -20.26 50.35
C ARG A 302 116.01 -20.29 51.86
N ILE A 303 115.06 -19.85 52.68
CA ILE A 303 115.16 -19.91 54.15
C ILE A 303 115.26 -21.38 54.60
N LYS A 304 114.38 -22.26 54.11
CA LYS A 304 114.41 -23.70 54.43
C LYS A 304 115.76 -24.32 54.11
N THR A 305 116.28 -24.10 52.91
CA THR A 305 117.61 -24.61 52.50
C THR A 305 118.72 -24.04 53.39
N ALA A 306 118.65 -22.77 53.77
CA ALA A 306 119.61 -22.18 54.70
C ALA A 306 119.51 -22.82 56.10
N SER A 307 118.30 -23.05 56.62
CA SER A 307 118.06 -23.74 57.89
C SER A 307 118.53 -25.20 57.87
N GLU A 308 118.33 -25.94 56.78
CA GLU A 308 118.86 -27.30 56.60
C GLU A 308 120.39 -27.31 56.64
N LYS A 309 121.04 -26.33 55.98
CA LYS A 309 122.50 -26.15 56.08
C LYS A 309 122.94 -25.82 57.50
N ILE A 310 122.23 -24.94 58.21
CA ILE A 310 122.50 -24.64 59.61
C ILE A 310 122.37 -25.91 60.45
N SER A 311 121.31 -26.71 60.25
CA SER A 311 121.10 -27.96 60.96
C SER A 311 122.22 -28.99 60.72
N GLN A 312 122.77 -29.06 59.50
CA GLN A 312 123.94 -29.88 59.19
C GLN A 312 125.18 -29.38 59.90
N ILE A 313 125.39 -28.05 59.96
CA ILE A 313 126.49 -27.45 60.72
C ILE A 313 126.33 -27.72 62.21
N THR A 314 125.13 -27.60 62.78
CA THR A 314 124.89 -27.89 64.21
C THR A 314 125.08 -29.37 64.52
N ALA A 315 124.67 -30.28 63.63
CA ALA A 315 124.94 -31.72 63.78
C ALA A 315 126.45 -32.01 63.72
N LEU A 316 127.16 -31.38 62.79
CA LEU A 316 128.63 -31.45 62.76
C LEU A 316 129.26 -30.86 64.03
N ILE A 317 128.73 -29.77 64.57
CA ILE A 317 129.18 -29.20 65.85
C ILE A 317 128.90 -30.16 67.00
N ASP A 318 127.75 -30.83 67.02
CA ASP A 318 127.39 -31.82 68.04
C ASP A 318 128.32 -33.05 67.94
N ASP A 319 128.63 -33.50 66.73
CA ASP A 319 129.63 -34.54 66.47
C ASP A 319 131.03 -34.11 66.94
N ILE A 320 131.45 -32.88 66.65
CA ILE A 320 132.72 -32.31 67.13
C ILE A 320 132.71 -32.20 68.66
N ALA A 321 131.61 -31.77 69.27
CA ALA A 321 131.47 -31.65 70.72
C ALA A 321 131.52 -33.03 71.40
N PHE A 322 130.88 -34.04 70.81
CA PHE A 322 130.94 -35.43 71.26
C PHE A 322 132.36 -36.00 71.14
N GLN A 323 133.04 -35.76 70.01
CA GLN A 323 134.46 -36.12 69.83
C GLN A 323 135.37 -35.39 70.83
N THR A 324 135.10 -34.10 71.10
CA THR A 324 135.86 -33.29 72.07
C THR A 324 135.64 -33.79 73.49
N ASN A 325 134.40 -34.17 73.85
CA ASN A 325 134.06 -34.78 75.13
C ASN A 325 134.73 -36.15 75.30
N LEU A 326 134.77 -36.98 74.24
CA LEU A 326 135.51 -38.25 74.25
C LEU A 326 137.04 -38.06 74.34
N LEU A 327 137.59 -37.00 73.73
CA LEU A 327 139.00 -36.62 73.86
C LEU A 327 139.32 -36.16 75.29
N ALA A 328 138.44 -35.36 75.89
CA ALA A 328 138.60 -34.85 77.26
C ALA A 328 138.40 -35.92 78.35
N LEU A 329 137.65 -36.99 78.06
CA LEU A 329 137.46 -38.12 78.98
C LEU A 329 138.60 -39.16 78.90
N ASN A 330 139.30 -39.23 77.76
CA ASN A 330 140.45 -40.12 77.54
C ASN A 330 141.81 -39.47 77.88
N ALA A 331 141.83 -38.16 78.13
CA ALA A 331 143.00 -37.39 78.59
C ALA A 331 143.01 -37.29 80.11
#